data_AF-A0A540X9F2-F1
#
_entry.id   AF-A0A540X9F2-F1
#
_cell.length_a   1.000
_cell.length_b   1.000
_cell.length_c   1.000
_cell.angle_alpha   90.00
_cell.angle_beta   90.00
_cell.angle_gamma   90.00
#
_symmetry.space_group_name_H-M   'P 1'
#
loop_
_entity.id
_entity.type
_entity.pdbx_description
1 polymer ?
#
loop_
_entity_poly.entity_id
_entity_poly.type
_entity_poly.pdbx_seq_one_letter_code
_entity_poly.pdbx_strand_id
1 'polypeptide(L)'
;MVNVSIARRYARALLDVSSEVGRIDAVAEQLSSFADIFAKNPEMTDVLHNPIYSRAQRAQVVEGVMKLVPNLEPVLANTLRLLVDRNRLPYVADIARVFRDMADSRAGRVRGNVTTAATLPADTLAALRQSLQQITQRDVILETRVDPSLLGGVSAQVGSILYDGSLRTQLEEMRRELKQH
;
A
#
# COMPACT_ATOMS: atom_id res chain seq x y z
N MET A 1 14.41 -11.68 6.03
CA MET A 1 14.05 -10.42 6.72
C MET A 1 13.91 -9.34 5.68
N VAL A 2 12.71 -8.76 5.55
CA VAL A 2 12.45 -7.62 4.67
C VAL A 2 13.36 -6.48 5.10
N ASN A 3 14.12 -5.91 4.17
CA ASN A 3 15.11 -4.87 4.45
C ASN A 3 14.42 -3.51 4.61
N VAL A 4 13.51 -3.42 5.59
CA VAL A 4 12.68 -2.23 5.89
C VAL A 4 13.56 -0.99 6.11
N SER A 5 14.78 -1.16 6.62
CA SER A 5 15.76 -0.08 6.77
C SER A 5 16.16 0.55 5.43
N ILE A 6 16.42 -0.27 4.40
CA ILE A 6 16.76 0.21 3.05
C ILE A 6 15.55 0.93 2.46
N ALA A 7 14.38 0.28 2.52
CA ALA A 7 13.14 0.85 2.00
C ALA A 7 12.84 2.22 2.63
N ARG A 8 12.96 2.33 3.96
CA ARG A 8 12.76 3.58 4.70
C ARG A 8 13.74 4.68 4.29
N ARG A 9 15.00 4.35 4.04
CA ARG A 9 16.00 5.35 3.63
C ARG A 9 15.67 5.96 2.27
N TYR A 10 15.32 5.13 1.28
CA TYR A 10 14.94 5.60 -0.06
C TYR A 10 13.58 6.31 -0.04
N ALA A 11 12.60 5.77 0.70
CA ALA A 11 11.30 6.40 0.86
C ALA A 11 11.42 7.79 1.51
N ARG A 12 12.26 7.94 2.54
CA ARG A 12 12.51 9.24 3.17
C ARG A 12 13.11 10.25 2.20
N ALA A 13 14.16 9.84 1.47
CA ALA A 13 14.79 10.72 0.49
C ALA A 13 13.80 11.14 -0.62
N LEU A 14 12.98 10.21 -1.11
CA LEU A 14 11.92 10.52 -2.08
C LEU A 14 10.87 11.45 -1.48
N LEU A 15 10.51 11.28 -0.21
CA LEU A 15 9.52 12.11 0.48
C LEU A 15 10.03 13.54 0.65
N ASP A 16 11.29 13.71 1.04
CA ASP A 16 11.89 15.03 1.21
C ASP A 16 11.85 15.81 -0.11
N VAL A 17 12.32 15.20 -1.21
CA VAL A 17 12.33 15.85 -2.54
C VAL A 17 10.91 16.07 -3.08
N SER A 18 10.00 15.10 -2.95
CA SER A 18 8.61 15.26 -3.41
C SER A 18 7.82 16.27 -2.58
N SER A 19 8.20 16.49 -1.32
CA SER A 19 7.62 17.53 -0.46
C SER A 19 8.02 18.93 -0.90
N GLU A 20 9.28 19.13 -1.33
CA GLU A 20 9.76 20.42 -1.85
C GLU A 20 9.01 20.84 -3.12
N VAL A 21 8.66 19.87 -3.98
CA VAL A 21 7.92 20.11 -5.23
C VAL A 21 6.39 20.09 -5.02
N GLY A 22 5.91 19.71 -3.82
CA GLY A 22 4.48 19.63 -3.51
C GLY A 22 3.74 18.53 -4.29
N ARG A 23 4.43 17.47 -4.72
CA ARG A 23 3.89 16.39 -5.58
C ARG A 23 3.86 15.02 -4.87
N ILE A 24 3.78 15.02 -3.54
CA ILE A 24 3.84 13.79 -2.71
C ILE A 24 2.78 12.76 -3.15
N ASP A 25 1.52 13.17 -3.27
CA ASP A 25 0.42 12.25 -3.61
C ASP A 25 0.58 11.66 -5.03
N ALA A 26 0.94 12.49 -6.01
CA ALA A 26 1.20 12.03 -7.37
C ALA A 26 2.35 11.01 -7.41
N VAL A 27 3.44 11.28 -6.68
CA VAL A 27 4.57 10.35 -6.56
C VAL A 27 4.16 9.05 -5.87
N ALA A 28 3.28 9.12 -4.87
CA ALA A 28 2.78 7.92 -4.17
C ALA A 28 1.98 7.01 -5.10
N GLU A 29 1.08 7.58 -5.89
CA GLU A 29 0.24 6.85 -6.85
C GLU A 29 1.07 6.23 -7.98
N GLN A 30 2.00 7.01 -8.53
CA GLN A 30 2.88 6.54 -9.60
C GLN A 30 3.81 5.43 -9.12
N LEU A 31 4.38 5.56 -7.92
CA LEU A 31 5.23 4.54 -7.31
C LEU A 31 4.43 3.28 -6.97
N SER A 32 3.17 3.40 -6.52
CA SER A 32 2.26 2.26 -6.37
C SER A 32 2.05 1.55 -7.70
N SER A 33 1.66 2.31 -8.72
CA SER A 33 1.32 1.78 -10.04
C SER A 33 2.52 1.06 -10.65
N PHE A 34 3.72 1.62 -10.49
CA PHE A 34 4.97 0.97 -10.86
C PHE A 34 5.15 -0.36 -10.11
N ALA A 35 5.05 -0.36 -8.78
CA ALA A 35 5.19 -1.58 -7.98
C ALA A 35 4.14 -2.65 -8.34
N ASP A 36 2.90 -2.25 -8.61
CA ASP A 36 1.81 -3.13 -9.00
C ASP A 36 2.04 -3.79 -10.36
N ILE A 37 2.65 -3.09 -11.32
CA ILE A 37 3.03 -3.67 -12.62
C ILE A 37 4.04 -4.80 -12.43
N PHE A 38 5.04 -4.63 -11.56
CA PHE A 38 5.99 -5.71 -11.27
C PHE A 38 5.34 -6.85 -10.49
N ALA A 39 4.49 -6.55 -9.51
CA ALA A 39 3.80 -7.57 -8.71
C ALA A 39 2.84 -8.44 -9.53
N LYS A 40 2.17 -7.86 -10.54
CA LYS A 40 1.25 -8.58 -11.43
C LYS A 40 1.94 -9.46 -12.47
N ASN A 41 3.25 -9.26 -12.70
CA ASN A 41 4.01 -9.99 -13.70
C ASN A 41 5.16 -10.77 -13.02
N PRO A 42 4.96 -12.07 -12.72
CA PRO A 42 5.97 -12.90 -12.05
C PRO A 42 7.32 -12.92 -12.78
N GLU A 43 7.30 -12.96 -14.11
CA GLU A 43 8.51 -12.91 -14.94
C GLU A 43 9.31 -11.61 -14.73
N MET A 44 8.63 -10.48 -14.55
CA MET A 44 9.30 -9.21 -14.28
C MET A 44 9.89 -9.20 -12.88
N THR A 45 9.19 -9.77 -11.90
CA THR A 45 9.71 -9.94 -10.54
C THR A 45 10.96 -10.83 -10.54
N ASP A 46 10.99 -11.90 -11.33
CA ASP A 46 12.16 -12.74 -11.50
C ASP A 46 13.34 -11.97 -12.11
N VAL A 47 13.11 -11.11 -13.10
CA VAL A 47 14.14 -10.22 -13.67
C VAL A 47 14.75 -9.29 -12.60
N LEU A 48 13.96 -8.89 -11.59
CA LEU A 48 14.46 -8.06 -10.50
C LEU A 48 15.41 -8.82 -9.56
N HIS A 49 15.07 -10.08 -9.25
CA HIS A 49 15.77 -10.87 -8.24
C HIS A 49 16.91 -11.71 -8.81
N ASN A 50 16.85 -12.04 -10.10
CA ASN A 50 17.80 -12.91 -10.74
C ASN A 50 19.10 -12.16 -11.10
N PRO A 51 20.26 -12.58 -10.56
CA PRO A 51 21.54 -11.93 -10.82
C PRO A 51 22.07 -12.17 -12.25
N ILE A 52 21.48 -13.09 -13.02
CA ILE A 52 21.86 -13.38 -14.41
C ILE A 52 21.63 -12.17 -15.32
N TYR A 53 20.64 -11.33 -15.00
CA TYR A 53 20.39 -10.11 -15.78
C TYR A 53 21.39 -9.01 -15.43
N SER A 54 22.02 -8.47 -16.48
CA SER A 54 22.91 -7.32 -16.34
C SER A 54 22.15 -6.08 -15.87
N ARG A 55 22.87 -5.15 -15.24
CA ARG A 55 22.33 -3.84 -14.82
C ARG A 55 21.69 -3.09 -16.00
N ALA A 56 22.27 -3.20 -17.19
CA ALA A 56 21.76 -2.58 -18.41
C ALA A 56 20.41 -3.18 -18.85
N GLN A 57 20.27 -4.51 -18.80
CA GLN A 57 18.99 -5.18 -19.11
C GLN A 57 17.90 -4.79 -18.11
N ARG A 58 18.23 -4.75 -16.80
CA ARG A 58 17.29 -4.27 -15.77
C ARG A 58 16.88 -2.81 -15.98
N ALA A 59 17.84 -1.95 -16.36
CA ALA A 59 17.56 -0.55 -16.67
C ALA A 59 16.56 -0.43 -17.84
N GLN A 60 16.76 -1.19 -18.92
CA GLN A 60 15.85 -1.19 -20.07
C GLN A 60 14.42 -1.62 -19.71
N VAL A 61 14.28 -2.66 -18.88
CA VAL A 61 12.96 -3.10 -18.40
C VAL A 61 12.29 -2.01 -17.58
N VAL A 62 13.03 -1.41 -16.64
CA VAL A 62 12.51 -0.30 -15.81
C VAL A 62 12.12 0.90 -16.66
N GLU A 63 12.94 1.30 -17.62
CA GLU A 63 12.60 2.39 -18.53
C GLU A 63 11.38 2.07 -19.41
N GLY A 64 11.23 0.81 -19.82
CA GLY A 64 10.03 0.33 -20.50
C GLY A 64 8.78 0.50 -19.64
N VAL A 65 8.82 0.08 -18.38
CA VAL A 65 7.69 0.23 -17.44
C VAL A 65 7.42 1.70 -17.12
N MET A 66 8.46 2.51 -16.95
CA MET A 66 8.33 3.95 -16.70
C MET A 66 7.54 4.67 -17.79
N LYS A 67 7.66 4.23 -19.05
CA LYS A 67 6.88 4.78 -20.18
C LYS A 67 5.41 4.42 -20.14
N LEU A 68 5.04 3.34 -19.44
CA LEU A 68 3.64 2.93 -19.24
C LEU A 68 2.95 3.75 -18.14
N VAL A 69 3.72 4.41 -17.28
CA VAL A 69 3.18 5.27 -16.21
C VAL A 69 2.95 6.67 -16.78
N PRO A 70 1.68 7.15 -16.84
CA PRO A 70 1.39 8.46 -17.38
C PRO A 70 1.95 9.58 -16.48
N ASN A 71 2.50 10.62 -17.11
CA ASN A 71 3.02 11.83 -16.45
C ASN A 71 4.02 11.56 -15.32
N LEU A 72 4.88 10.55 -15.48
CA LEU A 72 5.85 10.16 -14.46
C LEU A 72 6.69 11.36 -13.98
N GLU A 73 6.65 11.62 -12.67
CA GLU A 73 7.38 12.74 -12.08
C GLU A 73 8.90 12.54 -12.22
N PRO A 74 9.68 13.57 -12.61
CA PRO A 74 11.12 13.44 -12.82
C PRO A 74 11.87 12.92 -11.59
N VAL A 75 11.40 13.30 -10.39
CA VAL A 75 11.96 12.85 -9.11
C VAL A 75 11.82 11.35 -8.94
N LEU A 76 10.65 10.79 -9.29
CA LEU A 76 10.39 9.36 -9.23
C LEU A 76 11.22 8.63 -10.30
N ALA A 77 11.29 9.16 -11.52
CA ALA A 77 12.11 8.59 -12.59
C ALA A 77 13.60 8.45 -12.20
N ASN A 78 14.17 9.52 -11.61
CA ASN A 78 15.56 9.51 -11.14
C ASN A 78 15.76 8.53 -9.98
N THR A 79 14.77 8.40 -9.09
CA THR A 79 14.81 7.44 -7.98
C THR A 79 14.79 6.01 -8.50
N LEU A 80 13.95 5.68 -9.47
CA LEU A 80 13.89 4.34 -10.09
C LEU A 80 15.20 3.98 -10.77
N ARG A 81 15.80 4.91 -11.52
CA ARG A 81 17.13 4.75 -12.11
C ARG A 81 18.20 4.50 -11.04
N LEU A 82 18.18 5.27 -9.94
CA LEU A 82 19.08 5.07 -8.82
C LEU A 82 18.92 3.68 -8.15
N LEU A 83 17.69 3.17 -8.06
CA LEU A 83 17.41 1.83 -7.52
C LEU A 83 17.94 0.71 -8.41
N VAL A 84 17.78 0.83 -9.73
CA VAL A 84 18.45 -0.07 -10.70
C VAL A 84 19.95 -0.02 -10.47
N ASP A 85 20.47 1.20 -10.35
CA ASP A 85 21.88 1.43 -10.24
C ASP A 85 22.49 0.79 -8.98
N ARG A 86 21.82 0.93 -7.85
CA ARG A 86 22.29 0.39 -6.58
C ARG A 86 21.91 -1.09 -6.37
N ASN A 87 21.38 -1.77 -7.40
CA ASN A 87 20.81 -3.12 -7.30
C ASN A 87 19.79 -3.23 -6.15
N ARG A 88 18.98 -2.19 -5.94
CA ARG A 88 17.94 -2.09 -4.91
C ARG A 88 16.52 -2.15 -5.47
N LEU A 89 16.39 -2.42 -6.76
CA LEU A 89 15.10 -2.55 -7.44
C LEU A 89 14.18 -3.64 -6.86
N PRO A 90 14.66 -4.79 -6.34
CA PRO A 90 13.81 -5.77 -5.64
C PRO A 90 13.00 -5.19 -4.47
N TYR A 91 13.48 -4.11 -3.86
CA TYR A 91 12.83 -3.47 -2.71
C TYR A 91 11.80 -2.42 -3.12
N VAL A 92 11.47 -2.28 -4.41
CA VAL A 92 10.58 -1.22 -4.89
C VAL A 92 9.18 -1.31 -4.28
N ALA A 93 8.66 -2.53 -4.09
CA ALA A 93 7.36 -2.74 -3.43
C ALA A 93 7.38 -2.28 -1.96
N ASP A 94 8.48 -2.58 -1.24
CA ASP A 94 8.66 -2.11 0.13
C ASP A 94 8.83 -0.59 0.21
N ILE A 95 9.57 0.00 -0.73
CA ILE A 95 9.74 1.45 -0.82
C ILE A 95 8.38 2.12 -1.09
N ALA A 96 7.57 1.58 -2.00
CA ALA A 96 6.24 2.09 -2.31
C ALA A 96 5.32 2.09 -1.08
N ARG A 97 5.34 0.99 -0.31
CA ARG A 97 4.57 0.87 0.93
C ARG A 97 5.04 1.88 1.98
N VAL A 98 6.34 1.91 2.28
CA VAL A 98 6.89 2.80 3.32
C VAL A 98 6.75 4.27 2.93
N PHE A 99 6.92 4.61 1.65
CA PHE A 99 6.70 5.97 1.16
C PHE A 99 5.26 6.42 1.39
N ARG A 100 4.30 5.57 1.08
CA ARG A 100 2.87 5.85 1.30
C ARG A 100 2.55 6.04 2.77
N ASP A 101 3.03 5.14 3.63
CA ASP A 101 2.85 5.25 5.09
C ASP A 101 3.41 6.58 5.63
N MET A 102 4.58 7.01 5.14
CA MET A 102 5.20 8.27 5.54
C MET A 102 4.48 9.49 4.96
N ALA A 103 4.00 9.41 3.71
CA ALA A 103 3.21 10.47 3.08
C ALA A 103 1.89 10.70 3.83
N ASP A 104 1.19 9.63 4.18
CA ASP A 104 -0.06 9.70 4.94
C ASP A 104 0.17 10.24 6.36
N SER A 105 1.23 9.77 7.04
CA SER A 105 1.59 10.31 8.35
C SER A 105 1.92 11.81 8.29
N ARG A 106 2.53 12.29 7.21
CA ARG A 106 2.85 13.72 7.02
C ARG A 106 1.62 14.56 6.70
N ALA A 107 0.67 13.98 5.97
CA ALA A 107 -0.62 14.61 5.67
C ALA A 107 -1.63 14.53 6.84
N GLY A 108 -1.27 13.88 7.96
CA GLY A 108 -2.19 13.67 9.08
C GLY A 108 -3.31 12.66 8.77
N ARG A 109 -3.11 11.83 7.75
CA ARG A 109 -4.07 10.82 7.28
C ARG A 109 -3.75 9.47 7.90
N VAL A 110 -4.78 8.67 8.18
CA VAL A 110 -4.64 7.27 8.61
C VAL A 110 -5.44 6.40 7.66
N ARG A 111 -4.83 5.35 7.14
CA ARG A 111 -5.56 4.37 6.31
C ARG A 111 -6.30 3.37 7.18
N GLY A 112 -7.53 3.10 6.76
CA GLY A 112 -8.36 2.02 7.25
C GLY A 112 -8.71 1.04 6.14
N ASN A 113 -8.45 -0.25 6.34
CA ASN A 113 -8.90 -1.30 5.44
C ASN A 113 -10.23 -1.84 5.94
N VAL A 114 -11.29 -1.67 5.17
CA VAL A 114 -12.62 -2.21 5.48
C VAL A 114 -12.87 -3.42 4.61
N THR A 115 -12.92 -4.60 5.24
CA THR A 115 -13.24 -5.86 4.57
C THR A 115 -14.70 -6.21 4.85
N THR A 116 -15.48 -6.38 3.79
CA THR A 116 -16.92 -6.69 3.88
C THR A 116 -17.30 -7.89 3.03
N ALA A 117 -18.34 -8.61 3.47
CA ALA A 117 -18.91 -9.72 2.71
C ALA A 117 -19.55 -9.28 1.37
N ALA A 118 -20.05 -8.04 1.31
CA ALA A 118 -20.69 -7.45 0.15
C ALA A 118 -20.23 -6.00 -0.05
N THR A 119 -20.33 -5.49 -1.27
CA THR A 119 -20.02 -4.09 -1.59
C THR A 119 -20.86 -3.15 -0.71
N LEU A 120 -20.21 -2.27 0.04
CA LEU A 120 -20.88 -1.27 0.87
C LEU A 120 -21.45 -0.14 -0.02
N PRO A 121 -22.67 0.35 0.25
CA PRO A 121 -23.17 1.59 -0.34
C PRO A 121 -22.28 2.78 0.01
N ALA A 122 -22.18 3.75 -0.90
CA ALA A 122 -21.38 4.96 -0.70
C ALA A 122 -21.79 5.74 0.57
N ASP A 123 -23.09 5.75 0.89
CA ASP A 123 -23.64 6.41 2.08
C ASP A 123 -23.13 5.78 3.38
N THR A 124 -23.07 4.44 3.42
CA THR A 124 -22.56 3.68 4.57
C THR A 124 -21.06 3.89 4.74
N LEU A 125 -20.32 3.96 3.64
CA LEU A 125 -18.88 4.28 3.66
C LEU A 125 -18.60 5.67 4.19
N ALA A 126 -19.40 6.66 3.79
CA ALA A 126 -19.27 8.04 4.28
C ALA A 126 -19.55 8.12 5.79
N ALA A 127 -20.60 7.47 6.27
CA ALA A 127 -20.93 7.41 7.70
C ALA A 127 -19.84 6.70 8.52
N LEU A 128 -19.27 5.60 7.99
CA LEU A 128 -18.18 4.88 8.63
C LEU A 128 -16.91 5.71 8.68
N ARG A 129 -16.57 6.42 7.58
CA ARG A 129 -15.44 7.35 7.53
C ARG A 129 -15.59 8.45 8.57
N GLN A 130 -16.77 9.06 8.66
CA GLN A 130 -17.03 10.14 9.62
C GLN A 130 -16.90 9.66 11.07
N SER A 131 -17.44 8.48 11.39
CA SER A 131 -17.33 7.87 12.71
C SER A 131 -15.88 7.57 13.07
N LEU A 132 -15.11 7.00 12.13
CA LEU A 132 -13.70 6.69 12.35
C LEU A 132 -12.83 7.95 12.42
N GLN A 133 -13.14 9.00 11.66
CA GLN A 133 -12.48 10.31 11.77
C GLN A 133 -12.72 10.95 13.14
N GLN A 134 -13.94 10.84 13.69
CA GLN A 134 -14.25 11.35 15.05
C GLN A 134 -13.47 10.60 16.13
N ILE A 135 -13.35 9.27 16.01
CA ILE A 135 -12.63 8.43 16.98
C ILE A 135 -11.12 8.65 16.90
N THR A 136 -10.57 8.75 15.69
CA THR A 136 -9.12 8.83 15.47
C THR A 136 -8.57 10.26 15.46
N GLN A 137 -9.44 11.27 15.41
CA GLN A 137 -9.11 12.70 15.23
C GLN A 137 -8.16 12.98 14.05
N ARG A 138 -8.17 12.10 13.05
CA ARG A 138 -7.30 12.16 11.87
C ARG A 138 -8.13 11.88 10.64
N ASP A 139 -7.65 12.32 9.49
CA ASP A 139 -8.39 12.08 8.24
C ASP A 139 -8.24 10.60 7.85
N VAL A 140 -9.36 9.86 7.87
CA VAL A 140 -9.34 8.42 7.59
C VAL A 140 -9.58 8.18 6.10
N ILE A 141 -8.58 7.60 5.43
CA ILE A 141 -8.74 7.06 4.07
C ILE A 141 -9.19 5.61 4.21
N LEU A 142 -10.43 5.30 3.80
CA LEU A 142 -10.96 3.94 3.80
C LEU A 142 -10.70 3.26 2.45
N GLU A 143 -9.96 2.16 2.48
CA GLU A 143 -9.84 1.23 1.36
C GLU A 143 -10.79 0.07 1.59
N THR A 144 -11.74 -0.15 0.67
CA THR A 144 -12.69 -1.25 0.77
C THR A 144 -12.21 -2.48 0.03
N ARG A 145 -12.34 -3.63 0.68
CA ARG A 145 -12.11 -4.94 0.08
C ARG A 145 -13.34 -5.80 0.27
N VAL A 146 -13.85 -6.39 -0.81
CA VAL A 146 -14.93 -7.36 -0.71
C VAL A 146 -14.32 -8.74 -0.60
N ASP A 147 -14.62 -9.43 0.50
CA ASP A 147 -14.25 -10.82 0.71
C ASP A 147 -15.52 -11.66 0.95
N PRO A 148 -16.01 -12.37 -0.08
CA PRO A 148 -17.23 -13.17 0.03
C PRO A 148 -17.08 -14.40 0.94
N SER A 149 -15.88 -14.71 1.44
CA SER A 149 -15.68 -15.74 2.47
C SER A 149 -16.13 -15.29 3.86
N LEU A 150 -16.32 -13.99 4.06
CA LEU A 150 -17.01 -13.47 5.24
C LEU A 150 -18.49 -13.84 5.13
N LEU A 151 -18.96 -14.71 6.03
CA LEU A 151 -20.35 -15.18 6.11
C LEU A 151 -21.35 -14.08 6.54
N GLY A 152 -20.92 -12.82 6.52
CA GLY A 152 -21.69 -11.62 6.89
C GLY A 152 -20.96 -10.77 7.95
N GLY A 153 -21.06 -9.45 7.81
CA GLY A 153 -20.48 -8.45 8.70
C GLY A 153 -19.30 -7.65 8.13
N VAL A 154 -18.80 -6.71 8.92
CA VAL A 154 -17.79 -5.70 8.52
C VAL A 154 -16.58 -5.81 9.43
N SER A 155 -15.39 -5.92 8.87
CA SER A 155 -14.13 -5.84 9.60
C SER A 155 -13.34 -4.63 9.12
N ALA A 156 -13.16 -3.62 9.97
CA ALA A 156 -12.44 -2.40 9.66
C ALA A 156 -11.12 -2.34 10.44
N GLN A 157 -9.99 -2.43 9.75
CA GLN A 157 -8.67 -2.27 10.34
C GLN A 157 -8.15 -0.85 10.10
N VAL A 158 -8.08 -0.02 11.14
CA VAL A 158 -7.53 1.35 11.05
C VAL A 158 -6.18 1.41 11.75
N GLY A 159 -5.10 1.59 10.98
CA GLY A 159 -3.73 1.48 11.49
C GLY A 159 -3.46 0.10 12.12
N SER A 160 -3.24 0.07 13.44
CA SER A 160 -3.03 -1.16 14.22
C SER A 160 -4.30 -1.67 14.94
N ILE A 161 -5.42 -0.97 14.84
CA ILE A 161 -6.66 -1.31 15.55
C ILE A 161 -7.60 -2.02 14.60
N LEU A 162 -7.98 -3.25 14.94
CA LEU A 162 -8.98 -4.03 14.22
C LEU A 162 -10.35 -3.85 14.89
N TYR A 163 -11.28 -3.26 14.17
CA TYR A 163 -12.69 -3.18 14.54
C TYR A 163 -13.43 -4.29 13.80
N ASP A 164 -13.62 -5.43 14.45
CA ASP A 164 -14.27 -6.59 13.87
C ASP A 164 -15.74 -6.67 14.32
N GLY A 165 -16.65 -6.47 13.37
CA GLY A 165 -18.09 -6.69 13.51
C GLY A 165 -18.59 -7.84 12.63
N SER A 166 -17.74 -8.84 12.35
CA SER A 166 -18.14 -10.00 11.55
C SER A 166 -18.98 -11.01 12.34
N LEU A 167 -19.98 -11.60 11.68
CA LEU A 167 -20.81 -12.68 12.24
C LEU A 167 -19.97 -13.92 12.59
N ARG A 168 -18.81 -14.08 11.95
CA ARG A 168 -17.85 -15.14 12.26
C ARG A 168 -17.34 -15.03 13.69
N THR A 169 -17.02 -13.81 14.13
CA THR A 169 -16.51 -13.57 15.48
C THR A 169 -17.60 -13.80 16.53
N GLN A 170 -18.84 -13.37 16.27
CA GLN A 170 -20.00 -13.71 17.13
C GLN A 170 -20.26 -15.23 17.21
N LEU A 171 -20.14 -15.96 16.10
CA LEU A 171 -20.30 -17.42 16.09
C LEU A 171 -19.15 -18.16 16.78
N GLU A 172 -17.91 -17.64 16.69
CA GLU A 172 -16.77 -18.20 17.44
C GLU A 172 -16.86 -17.90 18.94
N GLU A 173 -17.34 -16.72 19.33
CA GLU A 173 -17.64 -16.40 20.73
C GLU A 173 -18.73 -17.31 21.29
N MET A 174 -19.85 -17.49 20.57
CA MET A 174 -20.90 -18.45 20.96
C MET A 174 -20.37 -19.89 21.05
N ARG A 175 -19.52 -20.32 20.12
CA ARG A 175 -18.88 -21.65 20.18
C ARG A 175 -17.92 -21.79 21.35
N ARG A 176 -17.26 -20.71 21.77
CA ARG A 176 -16.40 -20.71 22.96
C ARG A 176 -17.22 -20.80 24.24
N GLU A 177 -18.31 -20.05 24.34
CA GLU A 177 -19.25 -20.13 25.47
C GLU A 177 -19.85 -21.53 25.60
N LEU A 178 -20.27 -22.14 24.48
CA LEU A 178 -20.81 -23.50 24.47
C LEU A 178 -19.80 -24.62 24.74
N LYS A 179 -18.49 -24.35 24.65
CA LYS A 179 -17.42 -25.32 25.00
C LYS A 179 -16.94 -25.19 26.45
N GLN A 180 -17.33 -24.12 27.14
CA GLN A 180 -16.98 -23.87 28.55
C GLN A 180 -18.12 -24.27 29.51
N HIS A 181 -19.20 -24.87 29.00
CA HIS A 181 -20.20 -25.64 29.74
C HIS A 181 -20.23 -27.07 29.19
#